data_AF-A0A7C5S2K6-F1
#
_entry.id   AF-A0A7C5S2K6-F1
#
_cell.length_a   1.000
_cell.length_b   1.000
_cell.length_c   1.000
_cell.angle_alpha   90.00
_cell.angle_beta   90.00
_cell.angle_gamma   90.00
#
_symmetry.space_group_name_H-M   'P 1'
#
loop_
_entity.id
_entity.type
_entity.pdbx_description
1 polymer ?
#
loop_
_entity_poly.entity_id
_entity_poly.type
_entity_poly.pdbx_seq_one_letter_code
_entity_poly.pdbx_strand_id
1 'polypeptide(L)'
;MKRALLLVITALTTASAAFPLTARTGEDIDAQRRAAQERNEQKLADVKRELEAQQQRLWETRSIAVIADEKEVTAQEPANAEELVQGLAERFPGAKLFWAEQAVPGEPVPRFQNWSLKKEDFAVLPPAETDIYLVARPALRYFVLPYSITNSTDREIVVYPRLWALNDKGRVSQEVGGFLVKSQVTASILENVSTTQEFAAKTAMSKPGVEKVGLLAPGETRWGVAVFPRLDPEMDEMTIIVEGISNAYNFMKMQRPVLCLDYTRYGDEFHPQFDAFKFVTKEWRRQWMWWEETRMGRPERIEITGPAGEATHALWVFDLFQKNSSGEDRSLAVSEVAVVLGLKGPLGATRPIKVVDDIEVTVRLVDDGNSTVYKAAAFRAASRAARPTRFPDGTLEKDREITVPVVFEEEDVDWEDVYRQVAEAITPSSSALYQAVFAGAARREDVLKLREARETPLPDTLKTQIRKEVLEQIPGALQEAFENRRFTLELKGRSDIAIGNYRVTRDFTRRTVIDSSLIKKWGR
;
A
#
# COMPACT_ATOMS: atom_id res chain seq x y z
N MET A 1 -25.63 -5.98 -4.79
CA MET A 1 -24.98 -5.64 -6.08
C MET A 1 -24.22 -6.79 -6.72
N LYS A 2 -23.13 -7.35 -6.14
CA LYS A 2 -22.35 -8.44 -6.79
C LYS A 2 -23.15 -9.71 -7.11
N ARG A 3 -24.13 -10.10 -6.28
CA ARG A 3 -25.04 -11.24 -6.56
C ARG A 3 -26.05 -10.98 -7.70
N ALA A 4 -26.46 -9.73 -7.90
CA ALA A 4 -27.37 -9.36 -8.99
C ALA A 4 -26.65 -9.34 -10.35
N LEU A 5 -25.40 -8.86 -10.36
CA LEU A 5 -24.56 -8.87 -11.57
C LEU A 5 -24.20 -10.30 -12.02
N LEU A 6 -23.94 -11.20 -11.06
CA LEU A 6 -23.63 -12.61 -11.33
C LEU A 6 -24.87 -13.36 -11.89
N LEU A 7 -26.07 -13.03 -11.42
CA LEU A 7 -27.33 -13.60 -11.93
C LEU A 7 -27.65 -13.16 -13.37
N VAL A 8 -27.34 -11.90 -13.72
CA VAL A 8 -27.54 -11.38 -15.09
C VAL A 8 -26.56 -12.02 -16.08
N ILE A 9 -25.29 -12.20 -15.69
CA ILE A 9 -24.28 -12.86 -16.56
C ILE A 9 -24.63 -14.35 -16.77
N THR A 10 -25.04 -15.05 -15.72
CA THR A 10 -25.39 -16.49 -15.80
C THR A 10 -26.65 -16.74 -16.65
N ALA A 11 -27.63 -15.83 -16.61
CA ALA A 11 -28.83 -15.88 -17.43
C ALA A 11 -28.57 -15.55 -18.91
N LEU A 12 -27.59 -14.69 -19.21
CA LEU A 12 -27.19 -14.39 -20.59
C LEU A 12 -26.42 -15.53 -21.25
N THR A 13 -25.62 -16.30 -20.49
CA THR A 13 -24.87 -17.45 -21.02
C THR A 13 -25.70 -18.72 -21.23
N THR A 14 -26.73 -18.96 -20.41
CA THR A 14 -27.57 -20.18 -20.52
C THR A 14 -28.63 -20.08 -21.63
N ALA A 15 -29.00 -18.86 -22.07
CA ALA A 15 -29.92 -18.66 -23.18
C ALA A 15 -29.33 -19.00 -24.57
N SER A 16 -28.02 -19.26 -24.67
CA SER A 16 -27.35 -19.61 -25.94
C SER A 16 -27.33 -21.12 -26.23
N ALA A 17 -27.84 -21.97 -25.34
CA ALA A 17 -27.67 -23.43 -25.43
C ALA A 17 -29.00 -24.19 -25.37
N ALA A 18 -29.92 -23.93 -26.31
CA ALA A 18 -30.92 -24.90 -26.79
C ALA A 18 -31.81 -24.25 -27.86
N PHE A 19 -31.49 -24.45 -29.14
CA PHE A 19 -32.46 -24.29 -30.21
C PHE A 19 -32.47 -25.56 -31.07
N PRO A 20 -33.62 -26.26 -31.20
CA PRO A 20 -33.72 -27.38 -32.10
C PRO A 20 -33.67 -26.88 -33.55
N LEU A 21 -32.70 -27.39 -34.32
CA LEU A 21 -32.55 -27.16 -35.74
C LEU A 21 -33.77 -27.73 -36.49
N THR A 22 -34.74 -26.86 -36.74
CA THR A 22 -35.71 -27.04 -37.83
C THR A 22 -35.44 -25.93 -38.83
N ALA A 23 -35.29 -26.31 -40.10
CA ALA A 23 -34.91 -25.42 -41.19
C ALA A 23 -35.94 -24.28 -41.31
N ARG A 24 -35.57 -23.09 -40.81
CA ARG A 24 -36.31 -21.85 -41.01
C ARG A 24 -35.52 -20.98 -41.98
N THR A 25 -36.26 -20.32 -42.86
CA THR A 25 -35.72 -19.41 -43.88
C THR A 25 -34.94 -18.27 -43.25
N GLY A 26 -33.91 -17.77 -43.94
CA GLY A 26 -32.99 -16.76 -43.40
C GLY A 26 -33.65 -15.47 -42.89
N GLU A 27 -34.82 -15.12 -43.43
CA GLU A 27 -35.60 -13.95 -42.97
C GLU A 27 -36.11 -14.08 -41.52
N ASP A 28 -36.40 -15.31 -41.07
CA ASP A 28 -36.98 -15.56 -39.75
C ASP A 28 -35.94 -15.41 -38.62
N ILE A 29 -34.65 -15.60 -38.95
CA ILE A 29 -33.52 -15.44 -38.03
C ILE A 29 -33.19 -13.95 -37.84
N ASP A 30 -33.23 -13.17 -38.92
CA ASP A 30 -32.93 -11.73 -38.86
C ASP A 30 -34.04 -10.95 -38.14
N ALA A 31 -35.30 -11.35 -38.29
CA ALA A 31 -36.41 -10.79 -37.51
C ALA A 31 -36.25 -11.06 -36.00
N GLN A 32 -35.83 -12.28 -35.63
CA GLN A 32 -35.59 -12.63 -34.22
C GLN A 32 -34.39 -11.88 -33.62
N ARG A 33 -33.33 -11.65 -34.40
CA ARG A 33 -32.17 -10.86 -33.96
C ARG A 33 -32.53 -9.40 -33.71
N ARG A 34 -33.31 -8.77 -34.59
CA ARG A 34 -33.79 -7.38 -34.38
C ARG A 34 -34.68 -7.28 -33.14
N ALA A 35 -35.63 -8.20 -32.98
CA ALA A 35 -36.50 -8.21 -31.80
C ALA A 35 -35.73 -8.46 -30.48
N ALA A 36 -34.65 -9.26 -30.52
CA ALA A 36 -33.78 -9.47 -29.36
C ALA A 36 -32.94 -8.22 -29.04
N GLN A 37 -32.46 -7.52 -30.07
CA GLN A 37 -31.70 -6.29 -29.92
C GLN A 37 -32.56 -5.17 -29.33
N GLU A 38 -33.76 -4.94 -29.86
CA GLU A 38 -34.71 -3.94 -29.34
C GLU A 38 -35.07 -4.21 -27.86
N ARG A 39 -35.28 -5.48 -27.49
CA ARG A 39 -35.53 -5.86 -26.08
C ARG A 39 -34.34 -5.58 -25.17
N ASN A 40 -33.12 -5.73 -25.67
CA ASN A 40 -31.91 -5.45 -24.90
C ASN A 40 -31.68 -3.94 -24.74
N GLU A 41 -31.93 -3.15 -25.79
CA GLU A 41 -31.87 -1.69 -25.75
C GLU A 41 -32.91 -1.11 -24.78
N GLN A 42 -34.13 -1.64 -24.77
CA GLN A 42 -35.17 -1.27 -23.82
C GLN A 42 -34.74 -1.54 -22.36
N LYS A 43 -34.21 -2.74 -22.08
CA LYS A 43 -33.72 -3.11 -20.74
C LYS A 43 -32.58 -2.21 -20.27
N LEU A 44 -31.67 -1.83 -21.17
CA LEU A 44 -30.57 -0.93 -20.85
C LEU A 44 -31.06 0.49 -20.51
N ALA A 45 -32.06 0.99 -21.25
CA ALA A 45 -32.67 2.29 -20.99
C ALA A 45 -33.38 2.34 -19.62
N ASP A 46 -34.06 1.27 -19.23
CA ASP A 46 -34.74 1.19 -17.93
C ASP A 46 -33.74 1.15 -16.76
N VAL A 47 -32.63 0.41 -16.90
CA VAL A 47 -31.56 0.38 -15.89
C VAL A 47 -30.89 1.74 -15.71
N LYS A 48 -30.66 2.49 -16.80
CA LYS A 48 -30.10 3.85 -16.72
C LYS A 48 -31.02 4.82 -15.96
N ARG A 49 -32.34 4.79 -16.25
CA ARG A 49 -33.32 5.61 -15.51
C ARG A 49 -33.36 5.28 -14.02
N GLU A 50 -33.26 3.99 -13.67
CA GLU A 50 -33.24 3.59 -12.25
C GLU A 50 -31.97 4.05 -11.54
N LEU A 51 -30.82 4.03 -12.22
CA LEU A 51 -29.54 4.52 -11.68
C LEU A 51 -29.57 6.03 -11.44
N GLU A 52 -30.08 6.82 -12.40
CA GLU A 52 -30.23 8.27 -12.27
C GLU A 52 -31.17 8.63 -11.11
N ALA A 53 -32.29 7.92 -10.96
CA ALA A 53 -33.21 8.11 -9.84
C ALA A 53 -32.55 7.77 -8.47
N GLN A 54 -31.69 6.76 -8.41
CA GLN A 54 -30.93 6.44 -7.20
C GLN A 54 -29.86 7.50 -6.88
N GLN A 55 -29.17 8.02 -7.89
CA GLN A 55 -28.20 9.11 -7.71
C GLN A 55 -28.90 10.39 -7.20
N GLN A 56 -30.05 10.73 -7.76
CA GLN A 56 -30.80 11.92 -7.34
C GLN A 56 -31.29 11.82 -5.89
N ARG A 57 -31.77 10.65 -5.44
CA ARG A 57 -32.11 10.39 -4.03
C ARG A 57 -30.92 10.55 -3.08
N LEU A 58 -29.72 10.16 -3.52
CA LEU A 58 -28.49 10.31 -2.74
C LEU A 58 -28.04 11.79 -2.64
N TRP A 59 -28.30 12.58 -3.67
CA TRP A 59 -28.04 14.04 -3.67
C TRP A 59 -28.97 14.80 -2.72
N GLU A 60 -30.25 14.45 -2.67
CA GLU A 60 -31.25 15.10 -1.79
C GLU A 60 -30.97 14.84 -0.29
N THR A 61 -30.22 13.79 0.06
CA THR A 61 -29.96 13.41 1.46
C THR A 61 -28.74 14.13 2.09
N ARG A 62 -28.04 15.01 1.34
CA ARG A 62 -26.79 15.68 1.81
C ARG A 62 -26.91 17.21 1.87
N SER A 63 -27.67 17.75 2.81
CA SER A 63 -27.54 19.17 3.17
C SER A 63 -27.94 19.47 4.61
N ILE A 64 -26.99 19.37 5.56
CA ILE A 64 -27.04 20.11 6.84
C ILE A 64 -25.59 20.47 7.23
N ALA A 65 -25.35 21.77 7.43
CA ALA A 65 -24.10 22.34 7.97
C ALA A 65 -24.34 22.82 9.40
N VAL A 66 -23.36 22.68 10.30
CA VAL A 66 -23.36 23.31 11.63
C VAL A 66 -21.94 23.77 11.99
N ILE A 67 -21.86 25.01 12.45
CA ILE A 67 -20.68 25.71 13.03
C ILE A 67 -20.74 25.53 14.55
N ALA A 68 -19.61 25.31 15.24
CA ALA A 68 -19.55 25.46 16.69
C ALA A 68 -18.14 25.81 17.21
N ASP A 69 -18.14 26.74 18.17
CA ASP A 69 -17.03 27.47 18.80
C ASP A 69 -16.08 26.66 19.69
N GLU A 70 -14.88 27.23 19.86
CA GLU A 70 -13.75 26.71 20.63
C GLU A 70 -13.94 26.87 22.15
N LYS A 71 -13.75 25.78 22.90
CA LYS A 71 -13.35 25.80 24.31
C LYS A 71 -12.26 24.75 24.55
N GLU A 72 -11.14 25.19 25.12
CA GLU A 72 -10.09 24.32 25.62
C GLU A 72 -10.57 23.52 26.85
N VAL A 73 -10.31 22.21 26.84
CA VAL A 73 -10.50 21.31 27.98
C VAL A 73 -9.22 20.49 28.14
N THR A 74 -8.67 20.43 29.34
CA THR A 74 -7.52 19.59 29.72
C THR A 74 -7.95 18.12 29.81
N ALA A 75 -7.27 17.22 29.08
CA ALA A 75 -7.70 15.83 28.92
C ALA A 75 -7.08 14.87 29.95
N GLN A 76 -7.92 14.04 30.59
CA GLN A 76 -7.52 12.78 31.24
C GLN A 76 -7.67 11.61 30.23
N GLU A 77 -6.77 10.63 30.29
CA GLU A 77 -6.72 9.48 29.37
C GLU A 77 -7.84 8.47 29.72
N PRO A 78 -8.75 8.11 28.79
CA PRO A 78 -9.84 7.18 29.07
C PRO A 78 -9.34 5.74 29.20
N ALA A 79 -9.90 4.99 30.14
CA ALA A 79 -9.51 3.62 30.47
C ALA A 79 -9.96 2.60 29.40
N ASN A 80 -10.94 2.95 28.56
CA ASN A 80 -11.45 2.07 27.50
C ASN A 80 -12.12 2.86 26.36
N ALA A 81 -12.52 2.13 25.30
CA ALA A 81 -13.14 2.72 24.12
C ALA A 81 -14.53 3.33 24.38
N GLU A 82 -15.27 2.86 25.39
CA GLU A 82 -16.58 3.42 25.77
C GLU A 82 -16.39 4.79 26.43
N GLU A 83 -15.43 4.95 27.34
CA GLU A 83 -15.07 6.27 27.89
C GLU A 83 -14.50 7.22 26.83
N LEU A 84 -13.75 6.70 25.84
CA LEU A 84 -13.30 7.51 24.72
C LEU A 84 -14.47 7.98 23.85
N VAL A 85 -15.41 7.08 23.53
CA VAL A 85 -16.60 7.41 22.72
C VAL A 85 -17.52 8.35 23.47
N GLN A 86 -17.72 8.15 24.76
CA GLN A 86 -18.51 9.00 25.63
C GLN A 86 -17.84 10.36 25.79
N GLY A 87 -16.53 10.40 26.04
CA GLY A 87 -15.75 11.62 26.08
C GLY A 87 -15.73 12.37 24.74
N LEU A 88 -15.69 11.67 23.60
CA LEU A 88 -15.82 12.29 22.28
C LEU A 88 -17.23 12.82 22.03
N ALA A 89 -18.28 12.12 22.46
CA ALA A 89 -19.66 12.57 22.33
C ALA A 89 -19.95 13.80 23.22
N GLU A 90 -19.38 13.84 24.43
CA GLU A 90 -19.47 14.95 25.37
C GLU A 90 -18.66 16.17 24.90
N ARG A 91 -17.48 15.93 24.31
CA ARG A 91 -16.57 16.99 23.84
C ARG A 91 -16.94 17.53 22.46
N PHE A 92 -17.72 16.76 21.69
CA PHE A 92 -18.25 17.16 20.38
C PHE A 92 -19.76 16.84 20.28
N PRO A 93 -20.62 17.56 21.03
CA PRO A 93 -22.06 17.33 21.00
C PRO A 93 -22.61 17.62 19.60
N GLY A 94 -23.01 16.56 18.89
CA GLY A 94 -23.43 16.61 17.48
C GLY A 94 -22.50 15.91 16.49
N ALA A 95 -21.30 15.46 16.91
CA ALA A 95 -20.46 14.61 16.10
C ALA A 95 -21.13 13.24 15.92
N LYS A 96 -21.61 12.97 14.70
CA LYS A 96 -22.01 11.62 14.30
C LYS A 96 -20.74 10.79 14.12
N LEU A 97 -20.37 10.00 15.13
CA LEU A 97 -19.37 8.94 15.03
C LEU A 97 -19.90 7.86 14.06
N PHE A 98 -19.60 8.02 12.77
CA PHE A 98 -19.91 7.01 11.76
C PHE A 98 -18.88 5.89 11.83
N TRP A 99 -19.20 4.83 12.57
CA TRP A 99 -18.68 3.51 12.22
C TRP A 99 -19.32 3.16 10.89
N ALA A 100 -18.55 3.15 9.79
CA ALA A 100 -19.04 2.74 8.48
C ALA A 100 -19.19 1.21 8.42
N GLU A 101 -19.99 0.66 9.32
CA GLU A 101 -20.67 -0.60 9.15
C GLU A 101 -22.16 -0.26 9.14
N GLN A 102 -22.86 -0.58 8.05
CA GLN A 102 -24.29 -0.78 8.18
C GLN A 102 -24.46 -2.00 9.08
N ALA A 103 -24.53 -1.78 10.39
CA ALA A 103 -24.92 -2.80 11.33
C ALA A 103 -26.28 -3.32 10.86
N VAL A 104 -26.34 -4.59 10.50
CA VAL A 104 -27.63 -5.26 10.29
C VAL A 104 -28.36 -5.15 11.63
N PRO A 105 -29.57 -4.56 11.68
CA PRO A 105 -30.30 -4.43 12.93
C PRO A 105 -30.42 -5.80 13.61
N GLY A 106 -29.83 -5.95 14.79
CA GLY A 106 -29.85 -7.20 15.57
C GLY A 106 -28.57 -8.05 15.51
N GLU A 107 -27.61 -7.77 14.62
CA GLU A 107 -26.30 -8.42 14.69
C GLU A 107 -25.35 -7.61 15.59
N PRO A 108 -24.69 -8.26 16.57
CA PRO A 108 -23.69 -7.58 17.38
C PRO A 108 -22.56 -7.11 16.45
N VAL A 109 -22.36 -5.79 16.42
CA VAL A 109 -21.22 -5.18 15.73
C VAL A 109 -19.95 -5.86 16.27
N PRO A 110 -19.11 -6.47 15.43
CA PRO A 110 -17.87 -7.10 15.88
C PRO A 110 -17.01 -6.03 16.55
N ARG A 111 -16.96 -6.06 17.88
CA ARG A 111 -16.15 -5.12 18.66
C ARG A 111 -14.69 -5.39 18.30
N PHE A 112 -13.97 -4.37 17.85
CA PHE A 112 -12.53 -4.45 17.70
C PHE A 112 -11.92 -4.76 19.07
N GLN A 113 -11.45 -5.99 19.27
CA GLN A 113 -10.84 -6.41 20.52
C GLN A 113 -9.33 -6.23 20.42
N ASN A 114 -8.79 -5.31 21.22
CA ASN A 114 -7.35 -5.16 21.38
C ASN A 114 -6.77 -6.46 21.98
N TRP A 115 -5.63 -6.89 21.44
CA TRP A 115 -4.74 -7.91 21.94
C TRP A 115 -3.30 -7.48 21.67
N SER A 116 -2.41 -8.01 22.49
CA SER A 116 -0.97 -7.94 22.28
C SER A 116 -0.41 -9.23 22.82
N LEU A 117 0.46 -9.87 22.05
CA LEU A 117 1.24 -10.98 22.60
C LEU A 117 2.20 -10.46 23.67
N LYS A 118 2.64 -11.34 24.55
CA LYS A 118 3.72 -11.02 25.50
C LYS A 118 5.04 -10.92 24.73
N LYS A 119 6.03 -10.23 25.27
CA LYS A 119 7.36 -10.20 24.61
C LYS A 119 7.99 -11.59 24.55
N GLU A 120 7.69 -12.46 25.53
CA GLU A 120 8.17 -13.83 25.63
C GLU A 120 7.58 -14.74 24.55
N ASP A 121 6.39 -14.41 24.05
CA ASP A 121 5.71 -15.17 23.00
C ASP A 121 6.41 -15.06 21.65
N PHE A 122 7.26 -14.05 21.47
CA PHE A 122 8.14 -13.90 20.33
C PHE A 122 9.56 -14.33 20.71
N ALA A 123 9.99 -15.48 20.22
CA ALA A 123 11.35 -15.98 20.42
C ALA A 123 12.13 -15.93 19.11
N VAL A 124 13.43 -15.65 19.20
CA VAL A 124 14.36 -15.62 18.07
C VAL A 124 15.51 -16.56 18.33
N LEU A 125 16.03 -17.13 17.25
CA LEU A 125 17.33 -17.80 17.26
C LEU A 125 18.41 -16.82 16.80
N PRO A 126 19.70 -17.14 17.04
CA PRO A 126 20.80 -16.34 16.51
C PRO A 126 20.65 -16.15 15.00
N PRO A 127 20.81 -14.92 14.49
CA PRO A 127 20.76 -14.68 13.07
C PRO A 127 21.94 -15.34 12.36
N ALA A 128 21.78 -15.61 11.06
CA ALA A 128 22.82 -16.18 10.21
C ALA A 128 22.85 -15.50 8.85
N GLU A 129 24.02 -15.46 8.22
CA GLU A 129 24.13 -15.18 6.78
C GLU A 129 24.01 -16.48 5.98
N THR A 130 23.28 -16.46 4.87
CA THR A 130 23.19 -17.59 3.95
C THR A 130 23.27 -17.11 2.51
N ASP A 131 23.92 -17.91 1.67
CA ASP A 131 23.90 -17.70 0.23
C ASP A 131 22.68 -18.45 -0.36
N ILE A 132 21.82 -17.74 -1.10
CA ILE A 132 20.66 -18.32 -1.80
C ILE A 132 20.96 -18.34 -3.29
N TYR A 133 20.88 -19.54 -3.87
CA TYR A 133 21.07 -19.77 -5.29
C TYR A 133 19.75 -19.60 -6.04
N LEU A 134 19.57 -18.44 -6.66
CA LEU A 134 18.51 -18.26 -7.65
C LEU A 134 18.98 -18.84 -8.99
N VAL A 135 18.15 -19.67 -9.60
CA VAL A 135 18.43 -20.29 -10.91
C VAL A 135 18.91 -19.22 -11.91
N ALA A 136 20.14 -19.38 -12.41
CA ALA A 136 20.81 -18.49 -13.37
C ALA A 136 21.26 -17.10 -12.84
N ARG A 137 21.48 -16.94 -11.53
CA ARG A 137 22.20 -15.77 -10.97
C ARG A 137 23.33 -16.21 -10.04
N PRO A 138 24.40 -15.39 -9.88
CA PRO A 138 25.36 -15.61 -8.80
C PRO A 138 24.63 -15.68 -7.46
N ALA A 139 25.17 -16.48 -6.54
CA ALA A 139 24.59 -16.64 -5.21
C ALA A 139 24.45 -15.26 -4.56
N LEU A 140 23.25 -14.94 -4.12
CA LEU A 140 22.99 -13.71 -3.38
C LEU A 140 23.05 -14.03 -1.90
N ARG A 141 23.79 -13.24 -1.14
CA ARG A 141 23.88 -13.37 0.31
C ARG A 141 22.68 -12.70 0.96
N TYR A 142 22.08 -13.38 1.93
CA TYR A 142 20.94 -12.91 2.71
C TYR A 142 21.23 -13.01 4.20
N PHE A 143 20.67 -12.09 4.96
CA PHE A 143 20.61 -12.17 6.41
C PHE A 143 19.32 -12.87 6.82
N VAL A 144 19.39 -13.82 7.73
CA VAL A 144 18.27 -14.69 8.08
C VAL A 144 18.08 -14.71 9.58
N LEU A 145 16.85 -14.46 10.01
CA LEU A 145 16.44 -14.46 11.40
C LEU A 145 15.32 -15.48 11.62
N PRO A 146 15.63 -16.67 12.16
CA PRO A 146 14.61 -17.63 12.55
C PRO A 146 13.88 -17.15 13.82
N TYR A 147 12.56 -17.31 13.84
CA TYR A 147 11.73 -16.91 14.97
C TYR A 147 10.57 -17.87 15.22
N SER A 148 9.95 -17.77 16.40
CA SER A 148 8.69 -18.43 16.74
C SER A 148 7.73 -17.48 17.42
N ILE A 149 6.44 -17.68 17.18
CA ILE A 149 5.34 -16.94 17.79
C ILE A 149 4.44 -17.93 18.52
N THR A 150 4.23 -17.73 19.81
CA THR A 150 3.28 -18.49 20.63
C THR A 150 2.06 -17.64 20.92
N ASN A 151 0.84 -18.11 20.64
CA ASN A 151 -0.34 -17.40 21.11
C ASN A 151 -0.59 -17.70 22.59
N SER A 152 -0.12 -16.86 23.51
CA SER A 152 -0.42 -17.02 24.94
C SER A 152 -1.77 -16.44 25.37
N THR A 153 -2.57 -15.92 24.44
CA THR A 153 -3.93 -15.45 24.74
C THR A 153 -4.90 -16.63 24.88
N ASP A 154 -6.06 -16.36 25.45
CA ASP A 154 -7.15 -17.34 25.66
C ASP A 154 -8.05 -17.51 24.44
N ARG A 155 -7.78 -16.80 23.34
CA ARG A 155 -8.58 -16.82 22.11
C ARG A 155 -7.73 -16.97 20.87
N GLU A 156 -8.37 -17.35 19.78
CA GLU A 156 -7.71 -17.39 18.48
C GLU A 156 -7.40 -15.95 18.00
N ILE A 157 -6.21 -15.74 17.46
CA ILE A 157 -5.77 -14.44 16.95
C ILE A 157 -5.23 -14.58 15.53
N VAL A 158 -5.43 -13.54 14.71
CA VAL A 158 -4.79 -13.46 13.39
C VAL A 158 -3.45 -12.76 13.56
N VAL A 159 -2.35 -13.49 13.37
CA VAL A 159 -0.99 -12.91 13.38
C VAL A 159 -0.47 -12.72 11.97
N TYR A 160 0.13 -11.56 11.71
CA TYR A 160 0.82 -11.27 10.46
C TYR A 160 2.13 -10.52 10.74
N PRO A 161 3.15 -11.24 11.24
CA PRO A 161 4.43 -10.64 11.54
C PRO A 161 5.01 -10.03 10.27
N ARG A 162 5.42 -8.77 10.36
CA ARG A 162 6.26 -8.11 9.36
C ARG A 162 7.52 -7.65 10.05
N LEU A 163 8.67 -8.02 9.52
CA LEU A 163 9.94 -7.64 10.11
C LEU A 163 10.69 -6.65 9.21
N TRP A 164 11.23 -5.61 9.83
CA TRP A 164 12.10 -4.61 9.19
C TRP A 164 13.42 -4.55 9.93
N ALA A 165 14.53 -4.55 9.19
CA ALA A 165 15.85 -4.29 9.75
C ALA A 165 16.19 -2.81 9.55
N LEU A 166 16.48 -2.13 10.65
CA LEU A 166 16.94 -0.75 10.70
C LEU A 166 18.39 -0.74 11.17
N ASN A 167 19.29 -0.10 10.44
CA ASN A 167 20.66 0.11 10.90
C ASN A 167 20.87 1.50 11.55
N ASP A 168 22.01 1.66 12.21
CA ASP A 168 22.55 2.91 12.74
C ASP A 168 22.54 4.10 11.74
N LYS A 169 22.74 3.83 10.45
CA LYS A 169 22.70 4.83 9.36
C LYS A 169 21.27 5.18 8.92
N GLY A 170 20.23 4.62 9.54
CA GLY A 170 18.83 4.85 9.20
C GLY A 170 18.36 4.16 7.91
N ARG A 171 19.16 3.25 7.35
CA ARG A 171 18.78 2.42 6.19
C ARG A 171 17.82 1.33 6.65
N VAL A 172 16.76 1.14 5.89
CA VAL A 172 15.75 0.12 6.13
C VAL A 172 15.87 -0.99 5.11
N SER A 173 15.89 -2.22 5.59
CA SER A 173 15.70 -3.41 4.76
C SER A 173 14.42 -4.10 5.20
N GLN A 174 13.44 -4.16 4.30
CA GLN A 174 12.23 -4.95 4.52
C GLN A 174 12.57 -6.43 4.33
N GLU A 175 12.02 -7.31 5.17
CA GLU A 175 12.10 -8.74 4.89
C GLU A 175 11.49 -9.06 3.52
N VAL A 176 12.17 -9.90 2.75
CA VAL A 176 11.67 -10.47 1.50
C VAL A 176 10.94 -11.79 1.73
N GLY A 177 10.93 -12.29 2.96
CA GLY A 177 10.27 -13.52 3.37
C GLY A 177 9.44 -13.33 4.63
N GLY A 178 8.18 -13.77 4.61
CA GLY A 178 7.33 -13.91 5.81
C GLY A 178 7.31 -15.36 6.32
N PHE A 179 6.15 -15.93 6.69
CA PHE A 179 6.04 -17.39 6.85
C PHE A 179 6.21 -18.09 5.47
N LEU A 180 7.44 -18.20 5.00
CA LEU A 180 7.72 -18.81 3.70
C LEU A 180 7.44 -20.31 3.77
N VAL A 181 6.91 -20.84 2.67
CA VAL A 181 6.68 -22.27 2.51
C VAL A 181 8.02 -22.99 2.65
N LYS A 182 8.06 -23.91 3.62
CA LYS A 182 9.09 -24.87 4.04
C LYS A 182 9.86 -25.58 2.91
N SER A 183 9.65 -25.33 1.62
CA SER A 183 10.33 -26.05 0.54
C SER A 183 11.43 -25.21 -0.15
N GLN A 184 11.23 -23.91 -0.32
CA GLN A 184 12.15 -23.09 -1.14
C GLN A 184 13.32 -22.51 -0.33
N VAL A 185 13.06 -22.11 0.91
CA VAL A 185 14.09 -21.61 1.83
C VAL A 185 14.84 -22.79 2.44
N THR A 186 14.10 -23.77 2.94
CA THR A 186 14.60 -24.98 3.60
C THR A 186 15.58 -25.80 2.76
N ALA A 187 15.42 -25.88 1.43
CA ALA A 187 16.38 -26.61 0.59
C ALA A 187 17.74 -25.91 0.46
N SER A 188 17.79 -24.56 0.54
CA SER A 188 19.03 -23.77 0.45
C SER A 188 19.59 -23.38 1.81
N ILE A 189 18.74 -23.29 2.84
CA ILE A 189 19.09 -22.89 4.21
C ILE A 189 19.41 -24.11 5.08
N LEU A 190 18.75 -25.27 4.93
CA LEU A 190 19.08 -26.44 5.78
C LEU A 190 20.44 -27.07 5.48
N GLU A 191 21.00 -26.92 4.26
CA GLU A 191 22.37 -27.39 4.01
C GLU A 191 23.38 -26.63 4.88
N ASN A 192 23.13 -25.35 5.21
CA ASN A 192 24.06 -24.50 5.96
C ASN A 192 23.65 -24.22 7.43
N VAL A 193 22.36 -24.30 7.79
CA VAL A 193 21.84 -24.10 9.17
C VAL A 193 21.84 -25.40 9.99
N SER A 194 22.57 -26.41 9.52
CA SER A 194 22.84 -27.65 10.25
C SER A 194 23.61 -27.46 11.57
N THR A 195 24.01 -26.24 11.93
CA THR A 195 24.75 -25.95 13.18
C THR A 195 23.87 -25.88 14.43
N THR A 196 22.53 -25.95 14.33
CA THR A 196 21.70 -26.26 15.51
C THR A 196 20.72 -27.40 15.22
N GLN A 197 21.06 -28.62 15.67
CA GLN A 197 20.16 -29.79 15.65
C GLN A 197 18.76 -29.47 16.19
N GLU A 198 18.65 -28.51 17.11
CA GLU A 198 17.38 -28.03 17.65
C GLU A 198 16.47 -27.37 16.61
N PHE A 199 17.01 -26.54 15.71
CA PHE A 199 16.20 -25.88 14.69
C PHE A 199 15.69 -26.90 13.67
N ALA A 200 16.56 -27.81 13.20
CA ALA A 200 16.16 -28.89 12.31
C ALA A 200 15.03 -29.76 12.91
N ALA A 201 15.15 -30.13 14.20
CA ALA A 201 14.13 -30.91 14.91
C ALA A 201 12.81 -30.15 15.10
N LYS A 202 12.85 -28.88 15.52
CA LYS A 202 11.66 -28.04 15.76
C LYS A 202 10.97 -27.63 14.45
N THR A 203 11.73 -27.45 13.37
CA THR A 203 11.20 -27.12 12.04
C THR A 203 10.60 -28.33 11.33
N ALA A 204 11.13 -29.53 11.58
CA ALA A 204 10.56 -30.79 11.07
C ALA A 204 9.11 -31.02 11.53
N MET A 205 8.75 -30.54 12.74
CA MET A 205 7.41 -30.68 13.34
C MET A 205 6.33 -29.80 12.70
N SER A 206 6.69 -28.76 11.95
CA SER A 206 5.71 -27.91 11.26
C SER A 206 5.18 -28.59 9.98
N LYS A 207 3.86 -28.77 9.85
CA LYS A 207 3.26 -29.44 8.69
C LYS A 207 3.55 -28.65 7.39
N PRO A 208 3.94 -29.30 6.28
CA PRO A 208 4.06 -28.61 4.99
C PRO A 208 2.69 -28.01 4.60
N GLY A 209 2.65 -26.70 4.36
CA GLY A 209 1.42 -25.96 4.02
C GLY A 209 1.01 -24.85 5.00
N VAL A 210 1.82 -24.53 6.02
CA VAL A 210 1.52 -23.45 6.97
C VAL A 210 1.33 -22.12 6.23
N GLU A 211 0.14 -21.54 6.37
CA GLU A 211 -0.30 -20.33 5.70
C GLU A 211 0.51 -19.08 6.15
N LYS A 212 0.76 -18.18 5.19
CA LYS A 212 1.48 -16.89 5.34
C LYS A 212 0.79 -15.87 6.25
N VAL A 213 -0.47 -16.12 6.52
CA VAL A 213 -1.37 -15.40 7.41
C VAL A 213 -2.14 -16.54 8.03
N GLY A 214 -2.22 -16.62 9.34
CA GLY A 214 -3.03 -17.69 9.90
C GLY A 214 -3.48 -17.35 11.29
N LEU A 215 -4.76 -17.65 11.51
CA LEU A 215 -5.31 -17.85 12.83
C LEU A 215 -4.36 -18.73 13.64
N LEU A 216 -4.01 -18.26 14.83
CA LEU A 216 -3.13 -18.93 15.78
C LEU A 216 -4.00 -19.28 16.98
N ALA A 217 -4.24 -20.57 17.20
CA ALA A 217 -5.08 -21.03 18.30
C ALA A 217 -4.40 -20.75 19.66
N PRO A 218 -5.15 -20.62 20.77
CA PRO A 218 -4.58 -20.51 22.11
C PRO A 218 -3.54 -21.60 22.39
N GLY A 219 -2.36 -21.21 22.85
CA GLY A 219 -1.22 -22.09 23.13
C GLY A 219 -0.45 -22.60 21.89
N GLU A 220 -0.95 -22.36 20.67
CA GLU A 220 -0.26 -22.76 19.44
C GLU A 220 1.03 -21.97 19.27
N THR A 221 2.12 -22.67 18.90
CA THR A 221 3.39 -22.05 18.52
C THR A 221 3.68 -22.29 17.05
N ARG A 222 3.97 -21.22 16.32
CA ARG A 222 4.31 -21.26 14.90
C ARG A 222 5.71 -20.72 14.68
N TRP A 223 6.49 -21.43 13.86
CA TRP A 223 7.84 -21.03 13.49
C TRP A 223 7.83 -20.29 12.15
N GLY A 224 8.74 -19.32 12.01
CA GLY A 224 8.94 -18.52 10.81
C GLY A 224 10.42 -18.20 10.62
N VAL A 225 10.73 -17.65 9.45
CA VAL A 225 12.08 -17.22 9.10
C VAL A 225 11.97 -15.91 8.34
N ALA A 226 12.49 -14.83 8.94
CA ALA A 226 12.60 -13.55 8.26
C ALA A 226 13.89 -13.55 7.44
N VAL A 227 13.77 -13.21 6.16
CA VAL A 227 14.89 -13.18 5.22
C VAL A 227 15.05 -11.75 4.75
N PHE A 228 16.23 -11.18 4.92
CA PHE A 228 16.55 -9.82 4.50
C PHE A 228 17.61 -9.87 3.40
N PRO A 229 17.55 -8.99 2.40
CA PRO A 229 18.68 -8.76 1.49
C PRO A 229 19.97 -8.53 2.30
N ARG A 230 21.13 -8.77 1.70
CA ARG A 230 22.42 -8.50 2.36
C ARG A 230 22.38 -7.13 3.01
N LEU A 231 22.46 -7.13 4.33
CA LEU A 231 22.46 -5.91 5.11
C LEU A 231 23.81 -5.21 4.95
N ASP A 232 23.87 -3.92 5.29
CA ASP A 232 25.07 -3.10 5.14
C ASP A 232 26.26 -3.73 5.90
N PRO A 233 27.33 -4.17 5.22
CA PRO A 233 28.43 -4.85 5.87
C PRO A 233 29.21 -3.93 6.84
N GLU A 234 28.97 -2.63 6.83
CA GLU A 234 29.60 -1.64 7.71
C GLU A 234 28.72 -1.21 8.90
N MET A 235 27.53 -1.79 9.11
CA MET A 235 26.69 -1.39 10.24
C MET A 235 27.13 -2.07 11.55
N ASP A 236 27.17 -1.32 12.65
CA ASP A 236 27.55 -1.89 13.95
C ASP A 236 26.32 -2.13 14.82
N GLU A 237 25.26 -1.37 14.59
CA GLU A 237 23.99 -1.53 15.29
C GLU A 237 22.86 -1.84 14.32
N MET A 238 21.97 -2.73 14.75
CA MET A 238 20.78 -3.10 13.99
C MET A 238 19.60 -3.31 14.94
N THR A 239 18.48 -2.67 14.64
CA THR A 239 17.18 -2.94 15.27
C THR A 239 16.29 -3.69 14.30
N ILE A 240 15.84 -4.88 14.68
CA ILE A 240 14.75 -5.58 14.00
C ILE A 240 13.43 -5.15 14.61
N ILE A 241 12.56 -4.55 13.81
CA ILE A 241 11.22 -4.11 14.20
C ILE A 241 10.24 -5.20 13.79
N VAL A 242 9.48 -5.72 14.75
CA VAL A 242 8.46 -6.74 14.54
C VAL A 242 7.08 -6.12 14.71
N GLU A 243 6.32 -6.10 13.62
CA GLU A 243 4.94 -5.63 13.57
C GLU A 243 3.95 -6.80 13.54
N GLY A 244 2.65 -6.54 13.71
CA GLY A 244 1.60 -7.54 13.48
C GLY A 244 1.50 -8.66 14.52
N ILE A 245 2.19 -8.50 15.65
CA ILE A 245 2.06 -9.32 16.88
C ILE A 245 1.31 -8.59 18.00
N SER A 246 0.69 -7.47 17.65
CA SER A 246 -0.26 -6.69 18.45
C SER A 246 -1.20 -5.95 17.51
N ASN A 247 -2.45 -5.77 17.92
CA ASN A 247 -3.38 -4.83 17.30
C ASN A 247 -3.79 -3.71 18.28
N ALA A 248 -3.06 -3.52 19.38
CA ALA A 248 -3.35 -2.53 20.42
C ALA A 248 -2.89 -1.12 20.00
N TYR A 249 -3.57 -0.54 19.02
CA TYR A 249 -3.32 0.82 18.56
C TYR A 249 -3.74 1.85 19.62
N ASN A 250 -2.88 2.86 19.85
CA ASN A 250 -3.31 4.09 20.50
C ASN A 250 -3.68 5.09 19.40
N PHE A 251 -4.94 5.05 18.96
CA PHE A 251 -5.43 5.92 17.89
C PHE A 251 -5.39 7.41 18.25
N MET A 252 -5.49 7.75 19.54
CA MET A 252 -5.43 9.15 20.00
C MET A 252 -4.04 9.75 19.85
N LYS A 253 -3.01 8.96 20.19
CA LYS A 253 -1.60 9.35 20.06
C LYS A 253 -0.97 8.94 18.73
N MET A 254 -1.77 8.31 17.84
CA MET A 254 -1.34 7.75 16.55
C MET A 254 -0.07 6.92 16.67
N GLN A 255 -0.04 6.08 17.70
CA GLN A 255 1.07 5.20 17.99
C GLN A 255 0.62 3.75 17.95
N ARG A 256 1.50 2.89 17.45
CA ARG A 256 1.33 1.44 17.55
C ARG A 256 2.48 0.80 18.32
N PRO A 257 2.20 -0.22 19.14
CA PRO A 257 3.25 -1.00 19.77
C PRO A 257 3.92 -1.88 18.72
N VAL A 258 5.24 -1.82 18.67
CA VAL A 258 6.09 -2.71 17.89
C VAL A 258 7.10 -3.34 18.84
N LEU A 259 7.47 -4.60 18.57
CA LEU A 259 8.53 -5.24 19.34
C LEU A 259 9.85 -4.96 18.63
N CYS A 260 10.82 -4.40 19.34
CA CYS A 260 12.15 -4.11 18.83
C CYS A 260 13.13 -5.12 19.39
N LEU A 261 13.96 -5.69 18.52
CA LEU A 261 15.08 -6.56 18.85
C LEU A 261 16.36 -5.84 18.43
N ASP A 262 17.15 -5.39 19.39
CA ASP A 262 18.40 -4.69 19.10
C ASP A 262 19.55 -5.69 19.08
N TYR A 263 20.42 -5.52 18.11
CA TYR A 263 21.63 -6.28 17.89
C TYR A 263 22.80 -5.33 17.76
N THR A 264 23.95 -5.76 18.28
CA THR A 264 25.22 -5.05 18.11
C THR A 264 26.26 -6.00 17.54
N ARG A 265 27.14 -5.48 16.72
CA ARG A 265 28.30 -6.18 16.20
C ARG A 265 29.51 -5.35 16.59
N TYR A 266 30.33 -5.90 17.48
CA TYR A 266 31.59 -5.28 17.88
C TYR A 266 32.62 -5.62 16.82
N GLY A 267 32.63 -4.89 15.71
CA GLY A 267 33.66 -5.03 14.71
C GLY A 267 35.02 -4.55 15.21
N ASP A 268 36.09 -5.15 14.72
CA ASP A 268 37.40 -4.49 14.64
C ASP A 268 37.36 -3.46 13.49
N GLU A 269 38.06 -2.33 13.64
CA GLU A 269 38.09 -1.22 12.67
C GLU A 269 38.50 -1.66 11.26
N PHE A 270 39.20 -2.79 11.16
CA PHE A 270 39.65 -3.38 9.89
C PHE A 270 38.71 -4.42 9.30
N HIS A 271 37.86 -5.04 10.12
CA HIS A 271 37.20 -6.32 9.82
C HIS A 271 35.75 -6.45 10.37
N PRO A 272 34.90 -5.41 10.30
CA PRO A 272 33.58 -5.44 10.91
C PRO A 272 32.68 -6.56 10.36
N GLN A 273 32.89 -7.00 9.12
CA GLN A 273 32.13 -8.07 8.47
C GLN A 273 32.34 -9.47 9.04
N PHE A 274 33.36 -9.70 9.87
CA PHE A 274 33.71 -11.06 10.33
C PHE A 274 33.04 -11.46 11.64
N ASP A 275 32.50 -10.50 12.38
CA ASP A 275 31.81 -10.76 13.64
C ASP A 275 30.30 -10.94 13.46
N ALA A 276 29.73 -11.88 14.22
CA ALA A 276 28.30 -12.11 14.24
C ALA A 276 27.58 -11.04 15.08
N PHE A 277 26.38 -10.66 14.64
CA PHE A 277 25.48 -9.83 15.45
C PHE A 277 25.11 -10.51 16.76
N LYS A 278 25.36 -9.81 17.87
CA LYS A 278 25.00 -10.22 19.22
C LYS A 278 23.69 -9.56 19.61
N PHE A 279 22.74 -10.35 20.08
CA PHE A 279 21.48 -9.85 20.62
C PHE A 279 21.73 -9.04 21.89
N VAL A 280 21.13 -7.85 21.97
CA VAL A 280 21.27 -6.91 23.09
C VAL A 280 19.97 -6.88 23.89
N THR A 281 18.87 -6.47 23.27
CA THR A 281 17.61 -6.19 23.96
C THR A 281 16.40 -6.61 23.15
N LYS A 282 15.32 -6.97 23.86
CA LYS A 282 13.98 -7.18 23.31
C LYS A 282 12.98 -6.40 24.14
N GLU A 283 12.35 -5.40 23.53
CA GLU A 283 11.42 -4.51 24.22
C GLU A 283 10.28 -4.01 23.33
N TRP A 284 9.17 -3.65 23.97
CA TRP A 284 8.06 -3.00 23.30
C TRP A 284 8.34 -1.50 23.17
N ARG A 285 8.33 -0.98 21.95
CA ARG A 285 8.41 0.45 21.67
C ARG A 285 7.12 0.95 21.04
N ARG A 286 6.78 2.22 21.26
CA ARG A 286 5.68 2.90 20.57
C ARG A 286 6.24 3.54 19.30
N GLN A 287 5.86 3.01 18.15
CA GLN A 287 6.16 3.61 16.85
C GLN A 287 5.11 4.67 16.55
N TRP A 288 5.57 5.89 16.29
CA TRP A 288 4.72 6.99 15.84
C TRP A 288 4.34 6.78 14.36
N MET A 289 3.04 6.74 14.09
CA MET A 289 2.47 6.57 12.75
C MET A 289 2.28 7.95 12.10
N TRP A 290 3.38 8.69 11.93
CA TRP A 290 3.35 10.07 11.44
C TRP A 290 2.60 10.21 10.10
N TRP A 291 2.71 9.22 9.21
CA TRP A 291 2.00 9.19 7.93
C TRP A 291 0.47 9.12 8.08
N GLU A 292 -0.04 8.53 9.18
CA GLU A 292 -1.48 8.50 9.44
C GLU A 292 -2.00 9.89 9.87
N GLU A 293 -1.16 10.66 10.57
CA GLU A 293 -1.44 12.04 11.00
C GLU A 293 -1.35 13.06 9.87
N THR A 294 -0.69 12.71 8.76
CA THR A 294 -0.55 13.62 7.62
C THR A 294 -1.92 13.97 7.06
N ARG A 295 -2.24 15.27 7.09
CA ARG A 295 -3.41 15.86 6.44
C ARG A 295 -2.97 16.57 5.18
N MET A 296 -3.84 16.61 4.18
CA MET A 296 -3.59 17.30 2.92
C MET A 296 -4.52 18.50 2.81
N GLY A 297 -3.96 19.64 2.44
CA GLY A 297 -4.68 20.85 2.06
C GLY A 297 -5.27 20.73 0.67
N ARG A 298 -6.12 21.70 0.32
CA ARG A 298 -6.70 21.79 -1.01
C ARG A 298 -5.59 22.10 -2.03
N PRO A 299 -5.44 21.31 -3.11
CA PRO A 299 -4.51 21.66 -4.16
C PRO A 299 -5.01 22.84 -5.01
N GLU A 300 -4.07 23.65 -5.46
CA GLU A 300 -4.24 24.83 -6.28
C GLU A 300 -3.42 24.67 -7.55
N ARG A 301 -4.06 24.87 -8.71
CA ARG A 301 -3.35 24.92 -10.00
C ARG A 301 -2.83 26.34 -10.21
N ILE A 302 -1.56 26.45 -10.56
CA ILE A 302 -0.87 27.71 -10.81
C ILE A 302 -0.21 27.64 -12.17
N GLU A 303 -0.42 28.66 -12.99
CA GLU A 303 0.21 28.79 -14.29
C GLU A 303 1.38 29.77 -14.18
N ILE A 304 2.58 29.29 -14.52
CA ILE A 304 3.82 30.08 -14.47
C ILE A 304 4.37 30.21 -15.89
N THR A 305 4.47 31.44 -16.37
CA THR A 305 5.19 31.73 -17.61
C THR A 305 6.69 31.68 -17.35
N GLY A 306 7.43 30.96 -18.19
CA GLY A 306 8.87 30.85 -18.04
C GLY A 306 9.61 32.17 -18.22
N PRO A 307 10.85 32.28 -17.70
CA PRO A 307 11.60 33.54 -17.67
C PRO A 307 11.88 34.14 -19.06
N ALA A 308 11.84 33.33 -20.11
CA ALA A 308 11.98 33.77 -21.51
C ALA A 308 10.64 34.04 -22.23
N GLY A 309 9.49 33.83 -21.57
CA GLY A 309 8.16 34.00 -22.19
C GLY A 309 7.73 32.88 -23.14
N GLU A 310 8.51 31.78 -23.24
CA GLU A 310 8.37 30.78 -24.31
C GLU A 310 7.34 29.68 -24.02
N ALA A 311 7.13 29.32 -22.74
CA ALA A 311 6.16 28.31 -22.34
C ALA A 311 5.48 28.65 -21.01
N THR A 312 4.19 28.34 -20.91
CA THR A 312 3.43 28.36 -19.65
C THR A 312 3.44 26.96 -19.07
N HIS A 313 3.96 26.82 -17.85
CA HIS A 313 3.95 25.57 -17.10
C HIS A 313 2.77 25.56 -16.15
N ALA A 314 1.98 24.48 -16.15
CA ALA A 314 0.97 24.22 -15.14
C ALA A 314 1.62 23.46 -13.97
N LEU A 315 1.62 24.06 -12.79
CA LEU A 315 2.07 23.43 -11.55
C LEU A 315 0.88 23.28 -10.61
N TRP A 316 0.93 22.26 -9.76
CA TRP A 316 -0.05 22.08 -8.70
C TRP A 316 0.64 22.20 -7.37
N VAL A 317 0.10 23.06 -6.52
CA VAL A 317 0.65 23.36 -5.20
C VAL A 317 -0.37 22.99 -4.14
N PHE A 318 0.08 22.33 -3.10
CA PHE A 318 -0.74 22.04 -1.93
C PHE A 318 0.13 21.95 -0.68
N ASP A 319 -0.51 22.01 0.48
CA ASP A 319 0.16 21.90 1.76
C ASP A 319 -0.12 20.54 2.39
N LEU A 320 0.90 19.88 2.92
CA LEU A 320 0.71 18.81 3.90
C LEU A 320 0.81 19.39 5.30
N PHE A 321 -0.10 18.99 6.17
CA PHE A 321 -0.06 19.33 7.59
C PHE A 321 0.34 18.09 8.36
N GLN A 322 1.47 18.19 9.06
CA GLN A 322 1.98 17.12 9.88
C GLN A 322 1.98 17.56 11.34
N LYS A 323 1.10 16.97 12.14
CA LYS A 323 1.10 17.12 13.58
C LYS A 323 1.94 16.01 14.22
N ASN A 324 2.60 16.31 15.34
CA ASN A 324 3.17 15.30 16.24
C ASN A 324 2.21 15.06 17.42
N SER A 325 1.33 14.07 17.30
CA SER A 325 0.42 13.68 18.40
C SER A 325 0.99 12.57 19.29
N SER A 326 2.28 12.23 19.15
CA SER A 326 2.90 11.12 19.89
C SER A 326 2.99 11.34 21.40
N GLY A 327 2.88 12.60 21.84
CA GLY A 327 2.96 12.98 23.25
C GLY A 327 4.38 13.28 23.76
N GLU A 328 5.38 13.22 22.89
CA GLU A 328 6.79 13.56 23.14
C GLU A 328 7.42 14.18 21.88
N ASP A 329 8.61 14.77 22.02
CA ASP A 329 9.35 15.29 20.87
C ASP A 329 9.85 14.12 20.01
N ARG A 330 9.70 14.24 18.69
CA ARG A 330 10.01 13.15 17.76
C ARG A 330 10.85 13.65 16.61
N SER A 331 11.82 12.84 16.16
CA SER A 331 12.49 13.14 14.91
C SER A 331 11.52 12.90 13.74
N LEU A 332 11.58 13.74 12.72
CA LEU A 332 10.89 13.55 11.46
C LEU A 332 11.76 14.08 10.33
N ALA A 333 12.05 13.21 9.37
CA ALA A 333 12.56 13.63 8.08
C ALA A 333 11.69 13.09 6.96
N VAL A 334 11.18 13.98 6.11
CA VAL A 334 10.46 13.61 4.88
C VAL A 334 11.40 13.86 3.71
N SER A 335 11.54 12.88 2.85
CA SER A 335 12.48 12.92 1.71
C SER A 335 11.79 12.92 0.36
N GLU A 336 10.55 12.41 0.29
CA GLU A 336 9.79 12.32 -0.96
C GLU A 336 8.30 12.37 -0.63
N VAL A 337 7.56 13.13 -1.43
CA VAL A 337 6.10 13.10 -1.46
C VAL A 337 5.69 12.85 -2.90
N ALA A 338 5.02 11.75 -3.15
CA ALA A 338 4.47 11.44 -4.46
C ALA A 338 2.95 11.47 -4.46
N VAL A 339 2.35 12.14 -5.44
CA VAL A 339 0.91 12.02 -5.73
C VAL A 339 0.70 10.87 -6.70
N VAL A 340 -0.20 9.95 -6.36
CA VAL A 340 -0.46 8.74 -7.13
C VAL A 340 -1.81 8.83 -7.83
N LEU A 341 -1.78 8.78 -9.16
CA LEU A 341 -2.95 8.89 -10.04
C LEU A 341 -3.17 7.58 -10.80
N GLY A 342 -4.41 7.11 -10.89
CA GLY A 342 -4.78 6.03 -11.79
C GLY A 342 -5.23 6.61 -13.12
N LEU A 343 -4.53 6.27 -14.20
CA LEU A 343 -4.88 6.64 -15.56
C LEU A 343 -5.46 5.43 -16.28
N LYS A 344 -6.51 5.65 -17.07
CA LYS A 344 -7.14 4.64 -17.92
C LYS A 344 -7.28 5.19 -19.32
N GLY A 345 -6.69 4.50 -20.28
CA GLY A 345 -6.86 4.85 -21.69
C GLY A 345 -6.07 3.97 -22.64
N PRO A 346 -6.17 4.24 -23.95
CA PRO A 346 -5.47 3.52 -25.00
C PRO A 346 -4.00 3.95 -25.05
N LEU A 347 -3.22 3.56 -24.05
CA LEU A 347 -1.79 3.88 -23.99
C LEU A 347 -1.02 3.01 -25.00
N GLY A 348 -0.26 3.64 -25.89
CA GLY A 348 0.60 2.96 -26.87
C GLY A 348 -0.14 2.32 -28.04
N ALA A 349 -1.33 2.81 -28.39
CA ALA A 349 -2.19 2.23 -29.43
C ALA A 349 -1.73 2.54 -30.87
N THR A 350 -0.49 2.20 -31.23
CA THR A 350 -0.07 2.08 -32.63
C THR A 350 0.03 0.60 -33.03
N ARG A 351 -0.86 0.19 -33.95
CA ARG A 351 -1.07 -1.18 -34.48
C ARG A 351 0.21 -1.78 -35.11
N PRO A 352 0.46 -3.11 -35.04
CA PRO A 352 -0.53 -4.16 -35.37
C PRO A 352 -1.02 -5.04 -34.22
N ILE A 353 -0.55 -4.82 -32.98
CA ILE A 353 -0.93 -5.66 -31.84
C ILE A 353 -2.07 -4.96 -31.08
N LYS A 354 -3.28 -5.07 -31.61
CA LYS A 354 -4.51 -4.58 -30.97
C LYS A 354 -4.92 -5.60 -29.89
N VAL A 355 -4.30 -5.56 -28.71
CA VAL A 355 -4.51 -6.61 -27.70
C VAL A 355 -5.13 -6.12 -26.39
N VAL A 356 -5.03 -4.83 -26.02
CA VAL A 356 -5.68 -4.33 -24.80
C VAL A 356 -6.17 -2.89 -25.03
N ASP A 357 -7.49 -2.70 -25.11
CA ASP A 357 -8.09 -1.39 -25.42
C ASP A 357 -8.04 -0.42 -24.21
N ASP A 358 -7.78 -0.92 -22.99
CA ASP A 358 -7.63 -0.11 -21.76
C ASP A 358 -6.45 -0.60 -20.90
N ILE A 359 -5.31 0.10 -20.94
CA ILE A 359 -4.22 -0.13 -19.98
C ILE A 359 -4.43 0.81 -18.79
N GLU A 360 -4.54 0.24 -17.59
CA GLU A 360 -4.55 1.02 -16.35
C GLU A 360 -3.11 1.23 -15.88
N VAL A 361 -2.66 2.48 -15.82
CA VAL A 361 -1.32 2.85 -15.34
C VAL A 361 -1.45 3.71 -14.10
N THR A 362 -0.64 3.41 -13.10
CA THR A 362 -0.47 4.25 -11.92
C THR A 362 0.67 5.23 -12.16
N VAL A 363 0.38 6.52 -12.19
CA VAL A 363 1.38 7.59 -12.36
C VAL A 363 1.74 8.19 -11.00
N ARG A 364 3.05 8.29 -10.72
CA ARG A 364 3.60 8.94 -9.53
C ARG A 364 4.18 10.30 -9.94
N LEU A 365 3.66 11.38 -9.36
CA LEU A 365 4.20 12.73 -9.49
C LEU A 365 5.04 13.02 -8.25
N VAL A 366 6.36 13.01 -8.40
CA VAL A 366 7.33 12.93 -7.30
C VAL A 366 7.90 14.31 -6.97
N ASP A 367 7.62 14.80 -5.77
CA ASP A 367 8.29 15.96 -5.20
C ASP A 367 9.35 15.49 -4.18
N ASP A 368 10.62 15.77 -4.45
CA ASP A 368 11.77 15.42 -3.61
C ASP A 368 12.15 16.54 -2.62
N GLY A 369 11.38 17.64 -2.61
CA GLY A 369 11.61 18.79 -1.74
C GLY A 369 12.60 19.81 -2.30
N ASN A 370 13.31 19.51 -3.40
CA ASN A 370 14.17 20.46 -4.09
C ASN A 370 13.31 21.52 -4.82
N SER A 371 13.83 22.74 -4.93
CA SER A 371 13.10 23.85 -5.56
C SER A 371 13.76 24.26 -6.87
N THR A 372 13.04 24.11 -7.98
CA THR A 372 13.40 24.71 -9.27
C THR A 372 12.93 26.17 -9.33
N VAL A 373 13.36 26.92 -10.35
CA VAL A 373 12.91 28.31 -10.56
C VAL A 373 11.39 28.38 -10.72
N TYR A 374 10.79 27.40 -11.42
CA TYR A 374 9.35 27.31 -11.62
C TYR A 374 8.60 26.98 -10.33
N LYS A 375 9.09 25.99 -9.57
CA LYS A 375 8.54 25.62 -8.25
C LYS A 375 8.58 26.82 -7.28
N ALA A 376 9.68 27.56 -7.23
CA ALA A 376 9.81 28.77 -6.42
C ALA A 376 8.83 29.87 -6.86
N ALA A 377 8.64 30.07 -8.18
CA ALA A 377 7.67 31.04 -8.71
C ALA A 377 6.23 30.64 -8.37
N ALA A 378 5.88 29.34 -8.49
CA ALA A 378 4.59 28.81 -8.09
C ALA A 378 4.30 29.05 -6.60
N PHE A 379 5.28 28.84 -5.72
CA PHE A 379 5.12 29.15 -4.30
C PHE A 379 4.91 30.63 -4.02
N ARG A 380 5.66 31.53 -4.69
CA ARG A 380 5.44 32.97 -4.55
C ARG A 380 4.04 33.39 -5.00
N ALA A 381 3.56 32.84 -6.13
CA ALA A 381 2.20 33.07 -6.61
C ALA A 381 1.15 32.57 -5.62
N ALA A 382 1.43 31.44 -4.95
CA ALA A 382 0.61 30.90 -3.87
C ALA A 382 0.74 31.62 -2.51
N SER A 383 1.54 32.69 -2.41
CA SER A 383 1.86 33.34 -1.12
C SER A 383 2.48 32.39 -0.09
N ARG A 384 3.20 31.36 -0.54
CA ARG A 384 3.94 30.39 0.29
C ARG A 384 5.42 30.78 0.35
N ALA A 385 6.04 30.61 1.52
CA ALA A 385 7.47 30.89 1.68
C ALA A 385 8.31 29.85 0.91
N ALA A 386 9.08 30.30 -0.07
CA ALA A 386 10.07 29.46 -0.74
C ALA A 386 11.28 29.26 0.18
N ARG A 387 11.52 28.02 0.62
CA ARG A 387 12.72 27.62 1.36
C ARG A 387 13.59 26.70 0.49
N PRO A 388 14.92 26.72 0.63
CA PRO A 388 15.81 25.83 -0.13
C PRO A 388 15.49 24.35 0.11
N THR A 389 15.26 23.98 1.37
CA THR A 389 14.77 22.66 1.80
C THR A 389 13.34 22.83 2.31
N ARG A 390 12.38 22.24 1.58
CA ARG A 390 10.95 22.37 1.91
C ARG A 390 10.47 21.31 2.88
N PHE A 391 11.05 20.13 2.82
CA PHE A 391 10.64 19.02 3.66
C PHE A 391 11.34 19.07 5.02
N PRO A 392 10.63 18.69 6.09
CA PRO A 392 11.22 18.66 7.43
C PRO A 392 12.38 17.65 7.46
N ASP A 393 13.44 18.00 8.17
CA ASP A 393 14.53 17.11 8.60
C ASP A 393 15.02 17.62 9.97
N GLY A 394 14.48 17.03 11.04
CA GLY A 394 14.83 17.44 12.40
C GLY A 394 13.81 16.99 13.44
N THR A 395 13.85 17.62 14.61
CA THR A 395 12.92 17.33 15.70
C THR A 395 11.63 18.13 15.54
N LEU A 396 10.51 17.43 15.53
CA LEU A 396 9.18 18.02 15.64
C LEU A 396 8.73 17.95 17.11
N GLU A 397 8.58 19.13 17.72
CA GLU A 397 8.13 19.27 19.11
C GLU A 397 6.75 18.62 19.33
N LYS A 398 6.52 18.13 20.53
CA LYS A 398 5.24 17.57 20.96
C LYS A 398 4.07 18.52 20.66
N ASP A 399 2.97 17.95 20.13
CA ASP A 399 1.71 18.63 19.82
C ASP A 399 1.83 19.75 18.76
N ARG A 400 3.03 19.99 18.23
CA ARG A 400 3.28 20.97 17.17
C ARG A 400 2.83 20.42 15.83
N GLU A 401 2.28 21.31 15.02
CA GLU A 401 1.98 21.07 13.63
C GLU A 401 2.93 21.88 12.74
N ILE A 402 3.42 21.24 11.69
CA ILE A 402 4.19 21.88 10.63
C ILE A 402 3.44 21.78 9.31
N THR A 403 3.69 22.77 8.46
CA THR A 403 3.20 22.81 7.08
C THR A 403 4.34 22.46 6.14
N VAL A 404 4.15 21.45 5.31
CA VAL A 404 5.09 20.99 4.31
C VAL A 404 4.54 21.33 2.93
N PRO A 405 5.05 22.38 2.27
CA PRO A 405 4.54 22.81 0.98
C PRO A 405 5.05 21.86 -0.12
N VAL A 406 4.11 21.29 -0.87
CA VAL A 406 4.35 20.35 -1.96
C VAL A 406 4.00 21.02 -3.27
N VAL A 407 4.86 20.85 -4.27
CA VAL A 407 4.59 21.29 -5.64
C VAL A 407 5.09 20.22 -6.59
N PHE A 408 4.26 19.89 -7.57
CA PHE A 408 4.66 19.02 -8.65
C PHE A 408 4.34 19.64 -10.00
N GLU A 409 5.18 19.29 -10.96
CA GLU A 409 5.02 19.62 -12.38
C GLU A 409 4.93 18.34 -13.21
N GLU A 410 4.54 18.49 -14.47
CA GLU A 410 4.42 17.36 -15.42
C GLU A 410 5.74 16.60 -15.64
N GLU A 411 6.88 17.27 -15.43
CA GLU A 411 8.21 16.66 -15.54
C GLU A 411 8.57 15.79 -14.33
N ASP A 412 7.85 15.93 -13.21
CA ASP A 412 8.06 15.13 -11.98
C ASP A 412 7.46 13.71 -12.06
N VAL A 413 6.99 13.29 -13.24
CA VAL A 413 6.48 11.93 -13.47
C VAL A 413 7.61 10.91 -13.35
N ASP A 414 7.39 9.84 -12.57
CA ASP A 414 8.24 8.65 -12.53
C ASP A 414 8.10 7.84 -13.84
N TRP A 415 8.75 8.31 -14.90
CA TRP A 415 8.62 7.74 -16.25
C TRP A 415 9.10 6.29 -16.33
N GLU A 416 10.13 5.93 -15.57
CA GLU A 416 10.64 4.55 -15.55
C GLU A 416 9.61 3.58 -14.97
N ASP A 417 8.90 3.97 -13.91
CA ASP A 417 7.79 3.17 -13.37
C ASP A 417 6.63 3.06 -14.38
N VAL A 418 6.25 4.17 -15.04
CA VAL A 418 5.23 4.18 -16.10
C VAL A 418 5.61 3.22 -17.24
N TYR A 419 6.84 3.29 -17.74
CA TYR A 419 7.30 2.41 -18.81
C TYR A 419 7.32 0.95 -18.39
N ARG A 420 7.74 0.65 -17.15
CA ARG A 420 7.69 -0.69 -16.59
C ARG A 420 6.25 -1.23 -16.54
N GLN A 421 5.30 -0.44 -16.04
CA GLN A 421 3.90 -0.85 -15.96
C GLN A 421 3.29 -1.12 -17.34
N VAL A 422 3.56 -0.25 -18.32
CA VAL A 422 3.10 -0.45 -19.70
C VAL A 422 3.74 -1.69 -20.32
N ALA A 423 5.05 -1.87 -20.17
CA ALA A 423 5.77 -3.05 -20.65
C ALA A 423 5.20 -4.35 -20.03
N GLU A 424 4.88 -4.33 -18.74
CA GLU A 424 4.25 -5.46 -18.05
C GLU A 424 2.82 -5.74 -18.54
N ALA A 425 2.06 -4.70 -18.90
CA ALA A 425 0.69 -4.84 -19.39
C ALA A 425 0.62 -5.37 -20.83
N ILE A 426 1.53 -4.94 -21.71
CA ILE A 426 1.57 -5.39 -23.11
C ILE A 426 2.23 -6.78 -23.26
N THR A 427 3.05 -7.19 -22.28
CA THR A 427 3.72 -8.50 -22.31
C THR A 427 2.88 -9.55 -21.57
N PRO A 428 2.59 -10.73 -22.16
CA PRO A 428 1.82 -11.79 -21.52
C PRO A 428 2.28 -12.09 -20.09
N SER A 429 1.35 -12.35 -19.18
CA SER A 429 1.71 -12.57 -17.78
C SER A 429 2.61 -13.80 -17.63
N SER A 430 3.76 -13.60 -16.97
CA SER A 430 4.69 -14.70 -16.67
C SER A 430 4.00 -15.78 -15.83
N SER A 431 3.05 -15.43 -14.97
CA SER A 431 2.25 -16.37 -14.18
C SER A 431 1.49 -17.38 -15.04
N ALA A 432 0.81 -16.94 -16.09
CA ALA A 432 0.05 -17.84 -16.97
C ALA A 432 0.99 -18.81 -17.71
N LEU A 433 2.16 -18.33 -18.13
CA LEU A 433 3.17 -19.16 -18.78
C LEU A 433 3.94 -20.07 -17.83
N TYR A 434 4.23 -19.63 -16.60
CA TYR A 434 4.80 -20.51 -15.57
C TYR A 434 3.82 -21.64 -15.25
N GLN A 435 2.53 -21.34 -15.10
CA GLN A 435 1.51 -22.37 -14.93
C GLN A 435 1.42 -23.31 -16.14
N ALA A 436 1.54 -22.78 -17.37
CA ALA A 436 1.61 -23.60 -18.58
C ALA A 436 2.85 -24.50 -18.60
N VAL A 437 4.04 -24.01 -18.20
CA VAL A 437 5.26 -24.82 -18.09
C VAL A 437 5.12 -25.91 -17.03
N PHE A 438 4.59 -25.57 -15.85
CA PHE A 438 4.35 -26.57 -14.79
C PHE A 438 3.28 -27.60 -15.20
N ALA A 439 2.32 -27.22 -16.03
CA ALA A 439 1.33 -28.12 -16.62
C ALA A 439 1.86 -28.90 -17.85
N GLY A 440 3.13 -28.71 -18.25
CA GLY A 440 3.72 -29.33 -19.45
C GLY A 440 3.20 -28.75 -20.78
N ALA A 441 2.43 -27.68 -20.74
CA ALA A 441 1.81 -27.01 -21.88
C ALA A 441 2.71 -25.95 -22.55
N ALA A 442 3.86 -25.62 -21.96
CA ALA A 442 4.86 -24.70 -22.54
C ALA A 442 6.28 -25.19 -22.26
N ARG A 443 7.26 -24.80 -23.10
CA ARG A 443 8.67 -25.14 -22.87
C ARG A 443 9.31 -24.12 -21.95
N ARG A 444 10.31 -24.55 -21.18
CA ARG A 444 11.11 -23.65 -20.32
C ARG A 444 11.80 -22.53 -21.10
N GLU A 445 12.15 -22.78 -22.36
CA GLU A 445 12.71 -21.79 -23.30
C GLU A 445 11.74 -20.65 -23.61
N ASP A 446 10.43 -20.91 -23.63
CA ASP A 446 9.42 -19.89 -23.89
C ASP A 446 9.33 -18.89 -22.74
N VAL A 447 9.47 -19.36 -21.50
CA VAL A 447 9.55 -18.51 -20.31
C VAL A 447 10.80 -17.63 -20.31
N LEU A 448 11.94 -18.17 -20.78
CA LEU A 448 13.17 -17.39 -20.91
C LEU A 448 13.03 -16.30 -21.99
N LYS A 449 12.48 -16.62 -23.16
CA LYS A 449 12.23 -15.64 -24.23
C LYS A 449 11.26 -14.55 -23.80
N LEU A 450 10.22 -14.88 -23.04
CA LEU A 450 9.28 -13.89 -22.51
C LEU A 450 9.90 -13.03 -21.41
N ARG A 451 10.79 -13.60 -20.61
CA ARG A 451 11.56 -12.84 -19.63
C ARG A 451 12.52 -11.87 -20.33
N GLU A 452 13.24 -12.33 -21.35
CA GLU A 452 14.09 -11.48 -22.19
C GLU A 452 13.26 -10.38 -22.86
N ALA A 453 12.06 -10.70 -23.35
CA ALA A 453 11.14 -9.72 -23.91
C ALA A 453 10.66 -8.67 -22.88
N ARG A 454 10.44 -9.08 -21.60
CA ARG A 454 10.12 -8.15 -20.51
C ARG A 454 11.29 -7.27 -20.09
N GLU A 455 12.50 -7.80 -20.17
CA GLU A 455 13.74 -7.07 -19.87
C GLU A 455 14.17 -6.19 -21.06
N THR A 456 13.54 -6.35 -22.23
CA THR A 456 13.79 -5.51 -23.40
C THR A 456 13.15 -4.14 -23.18
N PRO A 457 13.94 -3.04 -23.22
CA PRO A 457 13.40 -1.70 -23.04
C PRO A 457 12.40 -1.36 -24.15
N LEU A 458 11.35 -0.61 -23.80
CA LEU A 458 10.40 -0.11 -24.79
C LEU A 458 11.12 0.76 -25.85
N PRO A 459 10.74 0.67 -27.14
CA PRO A 459 11.29 1.53 -28.18
C PRO A 459 11.07 3.03 -27.86
N ASP A 460 12.04 3.88 -28.20
CA ASP A 460 11.98 5.33 -27.91
C ASP A 460 10.76 6.02 -28.54
N THR A 461 10.33 5.55 -29.71
CA THR A 461 9.12 6.04 -30.38
C THR A 461 7.86 5.78 -29.53
N LEU A 462 7.76 4.58 -28.95
CA LEU A 462 6.67 4.21 -28.06
C LEU A 462 6.76 4.96 -26.73
N LYS A 463 7.97 5.12 -26.16
CA LYS A 463 8.19 5.94 -24.95
C LYS A 463 7.74 7.39 -25.12
N THR A 464 8.00 7.97 -26.29
CA THR A 464 7.58 9.34 -26.65
C THR A 464 6.06 9.44 -26.77
N GLN A 465 5.42 8.45 -27.39
CA GLN A 465 3.97 8.37 -27.49
C GLN A 465 3.32 8.23 -26.11
N ILE A 466 3.80 7.29 -25.28
CA ILE A 466 3.31 7.09 -23.91
C ILE A 466 3.44 8.38 -23.10
N ARG A 467 4.57 9.09 -23.21
CA ARG A 467 4.74 10.40 -22.56
C ARG A 467 3.63 11.36 -22.92
N LYS A 468 3.40 11.55 -24.22
CA LYS A 468 2.36 12.45 -24.71
C LYS A 468 0.97 12.06 -24.16
N GLU A 469 0.60 10.79 -24.27
CA GLU A 469 -0.72 10.31 -23.85
C GLU A 469 -0.93 10.38 -22.32
N VAL A 470 0.12 10.13 -21.53
CA VAL A 470 0.09 10.27 -20.07
C VAL A 470 -0.03 11.75 -19.67
N LEU A 471 0.77 12.63 -20.27
CA LEU A 471 0.72 14.07 -20.00
C LEU A 471 -0.65 14.67 -20.33
N GLU A 472 -1.27 14.26 -21.45
CA GLU A 472 -2.62 14.71 -21.82
C GLU A 472 -3.70 14.27 -20.81
N GLN A 473 -3.50 13.16 -20.10
CA GLN A 473 -4.46 12.60 -19.13
C GLN A 473 -4.28 13.11 -17.70
N ILE A 474 -3.06 13.51 -17.31
CA ILE A 474 -2.76 13.97 -15.93
C ILE A 474 -3.70 15.09 -15.46
N PRO A 475 -3.95 16.17 -16.23
CA PRO A 475 -4.85 17.24 -15.79
C PRO A 475 -6.26 16.75 -15.49
N GLY A 476 -6.79 15.84 -16.31
CA GLY A 476 -8.11 15.24 -16.11
C GLY A 476 -8.16 14.37 -14.87
N ALA A 477 -7.14 13.53 -14.65
CA ALA A 477 -7.05 12.68 -13.46
C ALA A 477 -6.85 13.47 -12.16
N LEU A 478 -6.09 14.57 -12.20
CA LEU A 478 -5.94 15.50 -11.08
C LEU A 478 -7.26 16.21 -10.77
N GLN A 479 -7.98 16.66 -11.80
CA GLN A 479 -9.29 17.27 -11.66
C GLN A 479 -10.32 16.27 -11.11
N GLU A 480 -10.31 15.02 -11.59
CA GLU A 480 -11.17 13.96 -11.06
C GLU A 480 -10.84 13.64 -9.60
N ALA A 481 -9.56 13.48 -9.25
CA ALA A 481 -9.13 13.29 -7.86
C ALA A 481 -9.57 14.46 -6.97
N PHE A 482 -9.50 15.68 -7.50
CA PHE A 482 -9.97 16.89 -6.85
C PHE A 482 -11.50 16.90 -6.66
N GLU A 483 -12.27 16.59 -7.69
CA GLU A 483 -13.75 16.53 -7.64
C GLU A 483 -14.26 15.43 -6.71
N ASN A 484 -13.60 14.27 -6.76
CA ASN A 484 -13.82 13.15 -5.83
C ASN A 484 -13.31 13.42 -4.42
N ARG A 485 -12.63 14.55 -4.23
CA ARG A 485 -12.06 15.03 -2.97
C ARG A 485 -11.02 14.07 -2.38
N ARG A 486 -10.38 13.24 -3.20
CA ARG A 486 -9.59 12.10 -2.75
C ARG A 486 -8.26 12.01 -3.49
N PHE A 487 -7.16 12.07 -2.73
CA PHE A 487 -5.80 11.85 -3.26
C PHE A 487 -5.15 10.64 -2.60
N THR A 488 -4.34 9.93 -3.37
CA THR A 488 -3.40 8.94 -2.83
C THR A 488 -2.02 9.56 -2.82
N LEU A 489 -1.41 9.60 -1.65
CA LEU A 489 -0.05 10.07 -1.42
C LEU A 489 0.84 8.87 -1.13
N GLU A 490 2.07 8.91 -1.61
CA GLU A 490 3.15 8.06 -1.15
C GLU A 490 4.19 8.95 -0.46
N LEU A 491 4.37 8.75 0.84
CA LEU A 491 5.25 9.53 1.68
C LEU A 491 6.49 8.70 2.01
N LYS A 492 7.67 9.21 1.69
CA LYS A 492 8.93 8.59 2.07
C LYS A 492 9.59 9.39 3.17
N GLY A 493 9.74 8.79 4.33
CA GLY A 493 10.33 9.48 5.46
C GLY A 493 10.78 8.57 6.57
N ARG A 494 11.37 9.19 7.60
CA ARG A 494 11.86 8.57 8.83
C ARG A 494 11.37 9.34 10.05
N SER A 495 11.07 8.60 11.11
CA SER A 495 10.74 9.12 12.43
C SER A 495 11.16 8.09 13.47
N ASP A 496 12.32 8.26 14.08
CA ASP A 496 12.92 7.30 15.01
C ASP A 496 12.92 5.86 14.42
N ILE A 497 12.02 4.99 14.89
CA ILE A 497 11.85 3.60 14.43
C ILE A 497 10.80 3.46 13.31
N ALA A 498 10.22 4.54 12.82
CA ALA A 498 9.19 4.56 11.79
C ALA A 498 9.78 5.04 10.47
N ILE A 499 10.22 4.13 9.61
CA ILE A 499 10.93 4.48 8.38
C ILE A 499 10.40 3.65 7.21
N GLY A 500 10.13 4.30 6.09
CA GLY A 500 9.71 3.61 4.87
C GLY A 500 8.93 4.48 3.90
N ASN A 501 8.33 3.80 2.93
CA ASN A 501 7.39 4.36 1.96
C ASN A 501 5.98 4.05 2.42
N TYR A 502 5.21 5.08 2.77
CA TYR A 502 3.86 4.95 3.29
C TYR A 502 2.85 5.46 2.27
N ARG A 503 1.98 4.56 1.82
CA ARG A 503 0.89 4.92 0.90
C ARG A 503 -0.37 5.25 1.69
N VAL A 504 -0.83 6.48 1.56
CA VAL A 504 -1.93 7.02 2.32
C VAL A 504 -2.97 7.60 1.36
N THR A 505 -4.20 7.11 1.43
CA THR A 505 -5.31 7.70 0.67
C THR A 505 -6.18 8.54 1.60
N ARG A 506 -6.42 9.81 1.24
CA ARG A 506 -7.13 10.79 2.07
C ARG A 506 -8.22 11.51 1.30
N ASP A 507 -9.33 11.78 2.00
CA ASP A 507 -10.32 12.78 1.61
C ASP A 507 -9.90 14.13 2.21
N PHE A 508 -9.68 15.16 1.40
CA PHE A 508 -9.21 16.47 1.89
C PHE A 508 -10.33 17.38 2.42
N THR A 509 -11.60 16.94 2.35
CA THR A 509 -12.76 17.67 2.88
C THR A 509 -13.32 17.11 4.18
N ARG A 510 -12.95 15.87 4.54
CA ARG A 510 -13.36 15.22 5.79
C ARG A 510 -12.14 14.99 6.68
N ARG A 511 -12.25 15.30 7.97
CA ARG A 511 -11.28 14.80 8.96
C ARG A 511 -11.35 13.27 8.94
N THR A 512 -10.40 12.65 8.23
CA THR A 512 -10.08 11.20 8.22
C THR A 512 -11.29 10.26 8.06
N VAL A 513 -11.57 9.85 6.82
CA VAL A 513 -12.26 8.57 6.58
C VAL A 513 -11.18 7.53 6.25
N ILE A 514 -10.91 6.61 7.16
CA ILE A 514 -10.13 5.40 6.85
C ILE A 514 -10.95 4.61 5.82
N ASP A 515 -10.38 4.34 4.65
CA ASP A 515 -11.07 3.57 3.61
C ASP A 515 -11.35 2.15 4.12
N SER A 516 -12.63 1.83 4.32
CA SER A 516 -13.09 0.53 4.83
C SER A 516 -12.76 -0.64 3.90
N SER A 517 -12.36 -0.40 2.64
CA SER A 517 -11.88 -1.45 1.73
C SER A 517 -10.52 -2.03 2.13
N LEU A 518 -9.67 -1.27 2.85
CA LEU A 518 -8.41 -1.76 3.42
C LEU A 518 -8.67 -2.69 4.62
N ILE A 519 -9.64 -2.35 5.48
CA ILE A 519 -10.07 -3.20 6.61
C ILE A 519 -10.69 -4.51 6.10
N LYS A 520 -11.48 -4.46 5.02
CA LYS A 520 -12.08 -5.66 4.40
C LYS A 520 -11.05 -6.63 3.80
N LYS A 521 -9.84 -6.18 3.47
CA LYS A 521 -8.74 -7.07 3.05
C LYS A 521 -8.07 -7.77 4.24
N TRP A 522 -8.26 -7.26 5.46
CA TRP A 522 -7.67 -7.81 6.68
C TRP A 522 -8.67 -8.68 7.46
N GLY A 523 -9.97 -8.49 7.22
CA GLY A 523 -11.07 -9.25 7.84
C GLY A 523 -11.69 -10.33 6.95
N ARG A 524 -10.93 -10.92 6.01
CA ARG A 524 -11.37 -12.09 5.24
C ARG A 524 -10.36 -13.21 5.32
#